data_AF-I1BVA1-F1
#
_entry.id   AF-I1BVA1-F1
#
_cell.length_a   1.000
_cell.length_b   1.000
_cell.length_c   1.000
_cell.angle_alpha   90.00
_cell.angle_beta   90.00
_cell.angle_gamma   90.00
#
_symmetry.space_group_name_H-M   'P 1'
#
loop_
_entity.id
_entity.type
_entity.pdbx_description
1 polymer ?
#
loop_
_entity_poly.entity_id
_entity_poly.type
_entity_poly.pdbx_seq_one_letter_code
_entity_poly.pdbx_strand_id
1 'polypeptide(L)'
;MKAGKLHKFMGFMIIDGSILCVHGGLSPDIKALDQMRTIHRLQEIPHEGSFCDLMWSDPEDIDTWSVSPRGAGWLFGSKVTSEFNHINGLTLIARAHQLVQEGYKYMFPKDELVTVWSAPNYCYRCGNVASIMQVTDSGIHFKIFDAVPDQERFTPARNNALNRIGGTGGQYFV
;
A
#
# COMPACT_ATOMS: atom_id res chain seq x y z
N MET A 1 -21.21 14.56 25.21
CA MET A 1 -20.70 13.36 24.52
C MET A 1 -20.27 13.77 23.12
N LYS A 2 -18.94 13.87 22.87
CA LYS A 2 -18.40 14.38 21.60
C LYS A 2 -18.39 13.27 20.55
N ALA A 3 -18.79 13.64 19.33
CA ALA A 3 -18.80 12.80 18.14
C ALA A 3 -17.47 12.05 17.97
N GLY A 4 -17.58 10.73 17.73
CA GLY A 4 -16.44 9.87 17.47
C GLY A 4 -15.71 10.32 16.21
N LYS A 5 -14.48 10.82 16.40
CA LYS A 5 -13.52 10.97 15.32
C LYS A 5 -13.28 9.59 14.72
N LEU A 6 -13.63 9.41 13.46
CA LEU A 6 -13.18 8.27 12.66
C LEU A 6 -11.67 8.45 12.45
N HIS A 7 -10.86 7.93 13.38
CA HIS A 7 -9.41 7.89 13.22
C HIS A 7 -9.10 6.81 12.16
N LYS A 8 -8.88 7.25 10.91
CA LYS A 8 -8.18 6.43 9.91
C LYS A 8 -6.81 6.12 10.48
N PHE A 9 -6.60 4.89 10.95
CA PHE A 9 -5.26 4.40 11.28
C PHE A 9 -4.53 4.13 9.96
N MET A 10 -3.96 5.17 9.35
CA MET A 10 -2.93 5.01 8.34
C MET A 10 -1.70 4.43 9.03
N GLY A 11 -1.33 3.22 8.63
CA GLY A 11 -0.26 2.45 9.25
C GLY A 11 0.12 1.28 8.37
N PHE A 12 1.00 0.45 8.91
CA PHE A 12 1.39 -0.82 8.32
C PHE A 12 0.58 -1.96 8.93
N MET A 13 0.50 -3.09 8.23
CA MET A 13 -0.10 -4.32 8.72
C MET A 13 0.87 -5.48 8.46
N ILE A 14 0.85 -6.50 9.31
CA ILE A 14 1.52 -7.77 9.06
C ILE A 14 0.46 -8.85 8.87
N ILE A 15 0.45 -9.50 7.71
CA ILE A 15 -0.43 -10.62 7.40
C ILE A 15 0.36 -11.92 7.61
N ASP A 16 -0.22 -12.87 8.34
CA ASP A 16 0.32 -14.21 8.62
C ASP A 16 1.78 -14.24 9.10
N GLY A 17 2.22 -13.17 9.77
CA GLY A 17 3.58 -13.01 10.29
C GLY A 17 4.68 -12.87 9.22
N SER A 18 4.34 -12.85 7.93
CA SER A 18 5.32 -12.96 6.84
C SER A 18 5.13 -11.94 5.71
N ILE A 19 3.99 -11.25 5.64
CA ILE A 19 3.75 -10.22 4.62
C ILE A 19 3.60 -8.86 5.30
N LEU A 20 4.45 -7.90 4.93
CA LEU A 20 4.32 -6.51 5.36
C LEU A 20 3.46 -5.75 4.35
N CYS A 21 2.38 -5.13 4.82
CA CYS A 21 1.55 -4.22 4.04
C CYS A 21 1.82 -2.76 4.44
N VAL A 22 2.19 -1.92 3.48
CA VAL A 22 2.42 -0.47 3.67
C VAL A 22 1.78 0.32 2.53
N HIS A 23 1.56 1.63 2.68
CA HIS A 23 1.06 2.43 1.56
C HIS A 23 2.19 2.81 0.60
N GLY A 24 3.18 3.54 1.13
CA GLY A 24 4.39 3.97 0.45
C GLY A 24 5.38 2.82 0.39
N GLY A 25 6.47 2.89 1.13
CA GLY A 25 7.49 1.85 1.05
C GLY A 25 8.29 1.76 2.34
N LEU A 26 9.59 1.52 2.21
CA LEU A 26 10.50 1.43 3.33
C LEU A 26 11.07 2.81 3.71
N SER A 27 11.70 2.86 4.88
CA SER A 27 12.42 4.04 5.39
C SER A 27 13.86 3.66 5.73
N PRO A 28 14.87 4.50 5.44
CA PRO A 28 16.25 4.26 5.89
C PRO A 28 16.40 4.25 7.41
N ASP A 29 15.47 4.87 8.14
CA ASP A 29 15.45 4.92 9.61
C ASP A 29 14.84 3.67 10.26
N ILE A 30 14.21 2.80 9.45
CA ILE A 30 13.51 1.60 9.90
C ILE A 30 14.19 0.37 9.31
N LYS A 31 14.88 -0.39 10.17
CA LYS A 31 15.48 -1.68 9.82
C LYS A 31 14.63 -2.87 10.31
N ALA A 32 13.89 -2.67 11.39
CA ALA A 32 13.09 -3.72 12.02
C ALA A 32 11.61 -3.32 12.21
N LEU A 33 10.72 -4.30 12.14
CA LEU A 33 9.27 -4.13 12.36
C LEU A 33 8.94 -3.51 13.73
N ASP A 34 9.75 -3.79 14.75
CA ASP A 34 9.56 -3.21 16.08
C ASP A 34 9.77 -1.69 16.09
N GLN A 35 10.63 -1.15 15.23
CA GLN A 35 10.78 0.30 15.08
C GLN A 35 9.53 0.92 14.44
N MET A 36 8.83 0.21 13.56
CA MET A 36 7.57 0.69 12.99
C MET A 36 6.48 0.82 14.06
N ARG A 37 6.50 -0.05 15.09
CA ARG A 37 5.52 -0.05 16.19
C ARG A 37 5.63 1.19 17.07
N THR A 38 6.80 1.81 17.16
CA THR A 38 7.06 2.99 18.00
C THR A 38 6.74 4.32 17.32
N ILE A 39 6.40 4.31 16.02
CA ILE A 39 6.06 5.53 15.28
C ILE A 39 4.79 6.17 15.84
N HIS A 40 4.89 7.44 16.24
CA HIS A 40 3.75 8.24 16.65
C HIS A 40 2.90 8.60 15.42
N ARG A 41 1.74 7.96 15.27
CA ARG A 41 0.86 8.07 14.10
C ARG A 41 -0.45 8.82 14.35
N LEU A 42 -0.65 9.33 15.57
CA LEU A 42 -1.79 10.19 15.92
C LEU A 42 -1.48 11.66 15.64
N GLN A 43 -1.04 11.94 14.42
CA GLN A 43 -0.67 13.27 13.94
C GLN A 43 -0.90 13.36 12.43
N GLU A 44 -0.85 14.59 11.91
CA GLU A 44 -0.68 14.79 10.47
C GLU A 44 0.65 14.18 10.01
N ILE A 45 0.72 13.68 8.78
CA ILE A 45 1.97 13.11 8.26
C ILE A 45 3.01 14.23 8.21
N PRO A 46 4.15 14.09 8.89
CA PRO A 46 5.23 15.08 8.82
C PRO A 46 5.80 15.18 7.40
N HIS A 47 6.55 16.25 7.13
CA HIS A 47 7.23 16.43 5.84
C HIS A 47 8.47 15.52 5.66
N GLU A 48 8.97 14.92 6.75
CA GLU A 48 10.16 14.07 6.75
C GLU A 48 10.10 13.00 7.85
N GLY A 49 11.03 12.05 7.79
CA GLY A 49 11.21 10.98 8.76
C GLY A 49 10.34 9.75 8.51
N SER A 50 10.48 8.76 9.38
CA SER A 50 9.93 7.41 9.22
C SER A 50 8.43 7.34 8.87
N PHE A 51 7.58 8.18 9.45
CA PHE A 51 6.15 8.18 9.09
C PHE A 51 5.90 8.71 7.68
N CYS A 52 6.64 9.75 7.27
CA CYS A 52 6.58 10.26 5.90
C CYS A 52 7.06 9.19 4.91
N ASP A 53 8.18 8.56 5.17
CA ASP A 53 8.79 7.55 4.29
C ASP A 53 7.86 6.35 4.05
N LEU A 54 7.23 5.81 5.11
CA LEU A 54 6.26 4.71 4.97
C LEU A 54 5.04 5.07 4.10
N MET A 55 4.78 6.35 3.90
CA MET A 55 3.67 6.86 3.09
C MET A 55 4.10 7.28 1.67
N TRP A 56 5.36 7.68 1.47
CA TRP A 56 5.79 8.36 0.24
C TRP A 56 7.00 7.73 -0.46
N SER A 57 7.68 6.76 0.15
CA SER A 57 8.79 6.06 -0.49
C SER A 57 8.33 5.14 -1.62
N ASP A 58 9.14 5.01 -2.66
CA ASP A 58 8.87 4.22 -3.86
C ASP A 58 10.00 3.24 -4.20
N PRO A 59 9.68 2.00 -4.62
CA PRO A 59 10.65 1.12 -5.24
C PRO A 59 11.05 1.64 -6.62
N GLU A 60 12.33 1.49 -6.97
CA GLU A 60 12.88 1.84 -8.29
C GLU A 60 13.95 0.82 -8.70
N ASP A 61 14.26 0.71 -10.00
CA ASP A 61 15.32 -0.16 -10.53
C ASP A 61 16.73 0.36 -10.17
N ILE A 62 17.01 0.38 -8.88
CA ILE A 62 18.28 0.74 -8.25
C ILE A 62 18.66 -0.36 -7.24
N ASP A 63 19.91 -0.31 -6.79
CA ASP A 63 20.40 -1.28 -5.80
C ASP A 63 20.00 -0.90 -4.36
N THR A 64 20.14 0.38 -4.02
CA THR A 64 20.05 0.86 -2.62
C THR A 64 19.06 2.02 -2.47
N TRP A 65 19.40 3.05 -1.70
CA TRP A 65 18.55 4.22 -1.49
C TRP A 65 18.93 5.34 -2.46
N SER A 66 17.94 6.14 -2.87
CA SER A 66 18.15 7.39 -3.59
C SER A 66 17.11 8.43 -3.17
N VAL A 67 17.42 9.71 -3.40
CA VAL A 67 16.51 10.81 -3.07
C VAL A 67 15.27 10.72 -3.95
N SER A 68 14.09 10.84 -3.33
CA SER A 68 12.82 10.84 -4.05
C SER A 68 12.60 12.14 -4.83
N PRO A 69 12.25 12.08 -6.13
CA PRO A 69 11.88 13.27 -6.88
C PRO A 69 10.53 13.88 -6.43
N ARG A 70 9.78 13.19 -5.55
CA ARG A 70 8.54 13.70 -4.97
C ARG A 70 8.76 14.83 -3.97
N GLY A 71 9.99 15.00 -3.47
CA GLY A 71 10.29 15.89 -2.35
C GLY A 71 9.83 15.35 -0.99
N ALA A 72 9.44 14.08 -0.92
CA ALA A 72 9.06 13.34 0.28
C ALA A 72 9.35 11.85 0.09
N GLY A 73 9.75 11.17 1.17
CA GLY A 73 10.17 9.76 1.14
C GLY A 73 11.45 9.52 0.36
N TRP A 74 11.69 8.25 0.03
CA TRP A 74 12.91 7.79 -0.64
C TRP A 74 12.60 6.87 -1.83
N LEU A 75 13.52 6.81 -2.80
CA LEU A 75 13.58 5.68 -3.71
C LEU A 75 14.37 4.54 -3.05
N PHE A 76 13.92 3.30 -3.21
CA PHE A 76 14.61 2.14 -2.67
C PHE A 76 14.69 0.98 -3.66
N GLY A 77 15.78 0.24 -3.56
CA GLY A 77 16.16 -0.81 -4.50
C GLY A 77 15.97 -2.24 -4.01
N SER A 78 16.44 -3.15 -4.84
CA SER A 78 16.38 -4.59 -4.59
C SER A 78 17.13 -5.02 -3.32
N LYS A 79 18.32 -4.46 -3.04
CA LYS A 79 19.11 -4.85 -1.86
C LYS A 79 18.44 -4.41 -0.57
N VAL A 80 17.85 -3.21 -0.54
CA VAL A 80 17.10 -2.68 0.61
C VAL A 80 15.92 -3.60 0.92
N THR A 81 15.18 -3.99 -0.11
CA THR A 81 14.01 -4.87 0.02
C THR A 81 14.41 -6.26 0.54
N SER A 82 15.41 -6.89 -0.10
CA SER A 82 15.95 -8.19 0.33
C SER A 82 16.48 -8.16 1.77
N GLU A 83 17.22 -7.13 2.15
CA GLU A 83 17.78 -7.00 3.51
C GLU A 83 16.66 -6.82 4.53
N PHE A 84 15.70 -5.94 4.28
CA PHE A 84 14.58 -5.71 5.18
C PHE A 84 13.75 -6.98 5.37
N ASN A 85 13.44 -7.69 4.29
CA ASN A 85 12.70 -8.95 4.36
C ASN A 85 13.47 -10.00 5.16
N HIS A 86 14.77 -10.14 4.91
CA HIS A 86 15.63 -11.09 5.62
C HIS A 86 15.70 -10.82 7.13
N ILE A 87 15.94 -9.57 7.53
CA ILE A 87 16.03 -9.18 8.95
C ILE A 87 14.72 -9.46 9.70
N ASN A 88 13.59 -9.24 9.03
CA ASN A 88 12.27 -9.30 9.65
C ASN A 88 11.54 -10.64 9.44
N GLY A 89 12.17 -11.61 8.76
CA GLY A 89 11.55 -12.90 8.45
C GLY A 89 10.34 -12.80 7.52
N LEU A 90 10.30 -11.77 6.67
CA LEU A 90 9.22 -11.53 5.72
C LEU A 90 9.50 -12.24 4.39
N THR A 91 8.43 -12.65 3.73
CA THR A 91 8.47 -13.22 2.38
C THR A 91 8.06 -12.20 1.31
N LEU A 92 7.27 -11.19 1.68
CA LEU A 92 6.74 -10.21 0.75
C LEU A 92 6.47 -8.85 1.43
N ILE A 93 6.75 -7.78 0.68
CA ILE A 93 6.22 -6.44 0.97
C ILE A 93 5.11 -6.11 -0.02
N ALA A 94 3.87 -5.97 0.45
CA ALA A 94 2.75 -5.49 -0.35
C ALA A 94 2.59 -3.98 -0.14
N ARG A 95 2.55 -3.24 -1.24
CA ARG A 95 2.43 -1.78 -1.23
C ARG A 95 1.43 -1.26 -2.25
N ALA A 96 1.12 0.04 -2.18
CA ALA A 96 0.26 0.72 -3.17
C ALA A 96 0.99 1.92 -3.79
N HIS A 97 0.33 3.08 -3.87
CA HIS A 97 0.89 4.41 -4.15
C HIS A 97 1.38 4.71 -5.58
N GLN A 98 1.99 3.77 -6.29
CA GLN A 98 2.34 3.94 -7.70
C GLN A 98 1.27 3.32 -8.61
N LEU A 99 0.88 4.06 -9.65
CA LEU A 99 -0.04 3.55 -10.67
C LEU A 99 0.58 2.34 -11.37
N VAL A 100 -0.17 1.25 -11.44
CA VAL A 100 0.17 0.06 -12.20
C VAL A 100 -0.91 -0.19 -13.24
N GLN A 101 -0.53 -0.30 -14.52
CA GLN A 101 -1.48 -0.39 -15.64
C GLN A 101 -2.27 -1.70 -15.60
N GLU A 102 -1.58 -2.78 -15.25
CA GLU A 102 -2.05 -4.15 -15.10
C GLU A 102 -2.70 -4.43 -13.73
N GLY A 103 -2.86 -3.40 -12.89
CA GLY A 103 -3.53 -3.49 -11.58
C GLY A 103 -2.64 -4.01 -10.44
N TYR A 104 -1.62 -4.82 -10.72
CA TYR A 104 -0.56 -5.16 -9.76
C TYR A 104 0.75 -5.50 -10.46
N LYS A 105 1.89 -5.30 -9.78
CA LYS A 105 3.22 -5.57 -10.33
C LYS A 105 4.18 -6.04 -9.25
N TYR A 106 4.77 -7.21 -9.45
CA TYR A 106 5.94 -7.63 -8.67
C TYR A 106 7.18 -6.87 -9.11
N MET A 107 8.07 -6.62 -8.16
CA MET A 107 9.31 -5.88 -8.38
C MET A 107 10.50 -6.67 -7.87
N PHE A 108 11.63 -6.40 -8.52
CA PHE A 108 12.93 -7.02 -8.29
C PHE A 108 12.97 -8.52 -8.67
N PRO A 109 14.16 -9.10 -8.91
CA PRO A 109 14.28 -10.47 -9.44
C PRO A 109 13.71 -11.60 -8.57
N LYS A 110 13.41 -11.34 -7.30
CA LYS A 110 12.88 -12.32 -6.34
C LYS A 110 11.37 -12.20 -6.10
N ASP A 111 10.70 -11.25 -6.75
CA ASP A 111 9.28 -10.96 -6.55
C ASP A 111 8.90 -10.73 -5.08
N GLU A 112 9.82 -10.15 -4.31
CA GLU A 112 9.72 -9.98 -2.86
C GLU A 112 9.05 -8.65 -2.46
N LEU A 113 8.63 -7.85 -3.46
CA LEU A 113 7.78 -6.68 -3.31
C LEU A 113 6.71 -6.68 -4.40
N VAL A 114 5.47 -6.36 -4.03
CA VAL A 114 4.36 -6.19 -4.96
C VAL A 114 3.69 -4.84 -4.77
N THR A 115 3.43 -4.15 -5.88
CA THR A 115 2.57 -2.95 -5.91
C THR A 115 1.18 -3.36 -6.35
N VAL A 116 0.15 -2.97 -5.60
CA VAL A 116 -1.27 -3.24 -5.86
C VAL A 116 -1.98 -1.91 -6.11
N TRP A 117 -2.83 -1.87 -7.13
CA TRP A 117 -3.57 -0.68 -7.53
C TRP A 117 -5.06 -0.98 -7.68
N SER A 118 -5.89 -0.38 -6.83
CA SER A 118 -7.33 -0.68 -6.75
C SER A 118 -8.25 0.34 -7.46
N ALA A 119 -7.71 1.28 -8.23
CA ALA A 119 -8.49 2.35 -8.88
C ALA A 119 -8.47 2.23 -10.42
N PRO A 120 -9.49 1.58 -11.04
CA PRO A 120 -9.47 1.33 -12.48
C PRO A 120 -9.77 2.62 -13.26
N ASN A 121 -9.22 2.72 -14.46
CA ASN A 121 -9.26 3.92 -15.31
C ASN A 121 -8.99 5.19 -14.50
N TYR A 122 -7.84 5.22 -13.84
CA TYR A 122 -7.46 6.31 -12.94
C TYR A 122 -7.56 7.67 -13.62
N CYS A 123 -8.11 8.65 -12.89
CA CYS A 123 -8.45 9.99 -13.40
C CYS A 123 -9.31 9.98 -14.68
N TYR A 124 -10.03 8.90 -14.97
CA TYR A 124 -10.84 8.67 -16.17
C TYR A 124 -10.09 8.77 -17.50
N ARG A 125 -8.77 8.58 -17.46
CA ARG A 125 -7.89 8.82 -18.61
C ARG A 125 -6.74 7.82 -18.75
N CYS A 126 -6.40 7.10 -17.68
CA CYS A 126 -5.22 6.23 -17.68
C CYS A 126 -5.49 4.89 -18.36
N GLY A 127 -6.75 4.43 -18.43
CA GLY A 127 -7.09 3.15 -19.06
C GLY A 127 -6.57 1.90 -18.32
N ASN A 128 -5.99 2.05 -17.13
CA ASN A 128 -5.49 0.94 -16.33
C ASN A 128 -6.63 0.08 -15.79
N VAL A 129 -6.34 -1.20 -15.56
CA VAL A 129 -7.19 -2.07 -14.74
C VAL A 129 -6.87 -1.86 -13.26
N ALA A 130 -7.69 -2.42 -12.39
CA ALA A 130 -7.43 -2.47 -10.95
C ALA A 130 -7.35 -3.90 -10.45
N SER A 131 -6.76 -4.10 -9.27
CA SER A 131 -6.73 -5.39 -8.62
C SER A 131 -6.91 -5.31 -7.11
N ILE A 132 -7.34 -6.41 -6.50
CA ILE A 132 -7.30 -6.63 -5.06
C ILE A 132 -6.39 -7.83 -4.78
N MET A 133 -5.48 -7.69 -3.82
CA MET A 133 -4.68 -8.82 -3.34
C MET A 133 -5.45 -9.55 -2.22
N GLN A 134 -5.71 -10.84 -2.45
CA GLN A 134 -6.36 -11.73 -1.51
C GLN A 134 -5.33 -12.74 -0.98
N VAL A 135 -5.14 -12.77 0.35
CA VAL A 135 -4.29 -13.76 1.02
C VAL A 135 -5.18 -14.86 1.59
N THR A 136 -4.82 -16.12 1.31
CA THR A 136 -5.54 -17.32 1.78
C THR A 136 -4.53 -18.39 2.18
N ASP A 137 -5.00 -19.47 2.83
CA ASP A 137 -4.16 -20.64 3.15
C ASP A 137 -3.50 -21.28 1.93
N SER A 138 -4.08 -21.10 0.74
CA SER A 138 -3.54 -21.60 -0.54
C SER A 138 -2.53 -20.66 -1.20
N GLY A 139 -2.25 -19.51 -0.59
CA GLY A 139 -1.35 -18.48 -1.10
C GLY A 139 -2.04 -17.18 -1.48
N ILE A 140 -1.34 -16.38 -2.28
CA ILE A 140 -1.73 -15.03 -2.71
C ILE A 140 -2.40 -15.09 -4.08
N HIS A 141 -3.57 -14.47 -4.18
CA HIS A 141 -4.37 -14.40 -5.41
C HIS A 141 -4.74 -12.96 -5.72
N PHE A 142 -4.72 -12.57 -7.00
CA PHE A 142 -5.13 -11.24 -7.44
C PHE A 142 -6.47 -11.30 -8.16
N LYS A 143 -7.42 -10.46 -7.74
CA LYS A 143 -8.69 -10.26 -8.45
C LYS A 143 -8.61 -8.99 -9.26
N ILE A 144 -8.51 -9.12 -10.59
CA ILE A 144 -8.46 -7.98 -11.52
C ILE A 144 -9.89 -7.55 -11.88
N PHE A 145 -10.12 -6.24 -11.98
CA PHE A 145 -11.41 -5.66 -12.36
C PHE A 145 -11.24 -4.34 -13.14
N ASP A 146 -12.19 -4.09 -14.03
CA ASP A 146 -12.23 -2.90 -14.87
C ASP A 146 -13.07 -1.77 -14.28
N ALA A 147 -12.96 -0.59 -14.90
CA ALA A 147 -13.83 0.52 -14.57
C ALA A 147 -15.24 0.25 -15.08
N VAL A 148 -16.24 0.67 -14.28
CA VAL A 148 -17.63 0.67 -14.72
C VAL A 148 -17.75 1.51 -16.01
N PRO A 149 -18.43 1.00 -17.06
CA PRO A 149 -18.66 1.73 -18.30
C PRO A 149 -19.27 3.11 -18.05
N ASP A 150 -18.88 4.11 -18.84
CA ASP A 150 -19.29 5.51 -18.65
C ASP A 150 -20.82 5.69 -18.58
N GLN A 151 -21.57 4.86 -19.31
CA GLN A 151 -23.03 4.87 -19.38
C GLN A 151 -23.71 4.43 -18.07
N GLU A 152 -23.01 3.63 -17.26
CA GLU A 152 -23.48 3.08 -15.99
C GLU A 152 -22.91 3.84 -14.79
N ARG A 153 -22.08 4.87 -15.04
CA ARG A 153 -21.54 5.71 -13.97
C ARG A 153 -22.63 6.58 -13.38
N PHE A 154 -23.07 6.22 -12.18
CA PHE A 154 -23.93 7.06 -11.38
C PHE A 154 -23.08 7.94 -10.45
N THR A 155 -23.30 9.25 -10.47
CA THR A 155 -22.80 10.13 -9.40
C THR A 155 -23.71 9.92 -8.19
N PRO A 156 -23.24 9.40 -7.06
CA PRO A 156 -24.07 9.27 -5.88
C PRO A 156 -24.65 10.64 -5.52
N ALA A 157 -25.97 10.72 -5.34
CA ALA A 157 -26.57 11.91 -4.76
C ALA A 157 -25.85 12.20 -3.43
N ARG A 158 -25.52 13.47 -3.19
CA ARG A 158 -24.77 13.93 -2.01
C ARG A 158 -25.65 13.79 -0.76
N ASN A 159 -25.90 12.56 -0.31
CA ASN A 159 -26.75 12.23 0.83
C ASN A 159 -25.90 11.94 2.07
N ASN A 160 -26.11 12.74 3.12
CA ASN A 160 -25.52 12.61 4.45
C ASN A 160 -26.08 11.41 5.24
N ALA A 161 -25.94 10.18 4.75
CA ALA A 161 -26.42 8.99 5.48
C ALA A 161 -25.43 7.82 5.36
N LEU A 162 -24.69 7.57 6.46
CA LEU A 162 -23.84 6.41 6.68
C LEU A 162 -24.74 5.17 6.88
N ASN A 163 -24.61 4.15 6.03
CA ASN A 163 -25.04 2.80 6.38
C ASN A 163 -23.89 1.81 6.10
N ARG A 164 -23.53 1.08 7.15
CA ARG A 164 -22.48 0.06 7.18
C ARG A 164 -23.05 -1.26 6.68
N ILE A 165 -22.39 -1.89 5.71
CA ILE A 165 -22.60 -3.30 5.38
C ILE A 165 -21.28 -4.03 5.64
N GLY A 166 -21.30 -4.98 6.56
CA GLY A 166 -20.18 -5.84 6.92
C GLY A 166 -20.11 -7.06 6.00
N GLY A 167 -18.90 -7.37 5.52
CA GLY A 167 -18.57 -8.57 4.74
C GLY A 167 -17.76 -9.58 5.56
N THR A 168 -17.94 -10.85 5.22
CA THR A 168 -17.33 -12.05 5.83
C THR A 168 -15.80 -12.10 5.65
N GLY A 169 -15.10 -12.64 6.65
CA GLY A 169 -13.67 -12.44 6.93
C GLY A 169 -12.68 -13.15 5.99
N GLY A 170 -12.23 -12.44 4.96
CA GLY A 170 -10.89 -12.57 4.37
C GLY A 170 -10.07 -11.31 4.67
N GLN A 171 -8.74 -11.44 4.76
CA GLN A 171 -7.86 -10.26 4.83
C GLN A 171 -7.55 -9.78 3.41
N TYR A 172 -7.81 -8.50 3.14
CA TYR A 172 -7.63 -7.89 1.83
C TYR A 172 -6.65 -6.72 1.93
N PHE A 173 -5.81 -6.60 0.92
CA PHE A 173 -5.01 -5.40 0.68
C PHE A 173 -5.46 -4.77 -0.64
N VAL A 174 -5.75 -3.46 -0.58
CA VAL A 174 -6.31 -2.64 -1.66
C VAL A 174 -5.49 -1.39 -1.86
#